data_AF-A0A245ZK77-F1
#
_entry.id   AF-A0A245ZK77-F1
#
_cell.length_a   1.000
_cell.length_b   1.000
_cell.length_c   1.000
_cell.angle_alpha   90.00
_cell.angle_beta   90.00
_cell.angle_gamma   90.00
#
_symmetry.space_group_name_H-M   'P 1'
#
loop_
_entity.id
_entity.type
_entity.pdbx_description
1 polymer ?
#
loop_
_entity_poly.entity_id
_entity_poly.type
_entity_poly.pdbx_seq_one_letter_code
_entity_poly.pdbx_strand_id
1 'polypeptide(L)'
;MPDPLTSTAANAARTSRILIVAGSDSGGGAGIQADIRTVTMLGGHAMTAVTALTAQNTLGVQAVHPVPAEMVVAQMRSCLDDLGVDAVKIGMIGSADTADAVADVLEPLGRAGMPIVFDPVMIATSGSVLADPATIAAFGRLMRVATLITPNAPELAALTGRAVGTQHEALAAGRDLARDTGAAVLAKGGHLAADDDDAAGSDQVADTLILPDGNDTAWADPRIETQHTHGTGCTVASAVAEGLGRGLPLAAAIARARRFVRVALREAPGLGAGHGPMGHHRVRLDCDLGGATPNQVTLPARDHAASVAFYRALGLSMIVESGGRYARFESAGGTTLSVEAADEIGGRPVIFLEVADLDAAVSAAREHGIQVGEAQDQPWGWREARLADPAGNQLCLYVAGENRRFPPWRIG
;
A
#
# COMPACT_ATOMS: atom_id res chain seq x y z
N MET A 1 -8.91 -31.51 -11.09
CA MET A 1 -8.73 -30.04 -11.12
C MET A 1 -8.14 -29.67 -9.77
N PRO A 2 -7.08 -28.84 -9.70
CA PRO A 2 -6.60 -28.36 -8.41
C PRO A 2 -7.73 -27.57 -7.73
N ASP A 3 -7.88 -27.78 -6.42
CA ASP A 3 -8.91 -27.17 -5.61
C ASP A 3 -8.66 -25.63 -5.54
N PRO A 4 -9.64 -24.77 -5.85
CA PRO A 4 -9.47 -23.32 -5.83
C PRO A 4 -9.07 -22.76 -4.45
N LEU A 5 -9.41 -23.41 -3.34
CA LEU A 5 -8.88 -23.08 -2.01
C LEU A 5 -7.40 -23.49 -1.88
N THR A 6 -6.98 -24.60 -2.48
CA THR A 6 -5.55 -24.94 -2.55
C THR A 6 -4.77 -24.05 -3.53
N SER A 7 -5.40 -23.54 -4.59
CA SER A 7 -4.81 -22.58 -5.54
C SER A 7 -4.59 -21.21 -4.89
N THR A 8 -5.54 -20.74 -4.09
CA THR A 8 -5.43 -19.49 -3.33
C THR A 8 -4.50 -19.64 -2.12
N ALA A 9 -4.51 -20.78 -1.42
CA ALA A 9 -3.57 -21.08 -0.35
C ALA A 9 -2.13 -21.29 -0.86
N ALA A 10 -1.94 -21.89 -2.04
CA ALA A 10 -0.61 -22.05 -2.66
C ALA A 10 0.02 -20.71 -3.07
N ASN A 11 -0.80 -19.73 -3.49
CA ASN A 11 -0.34 -18.36 -3.73
C ASN A 11 -0.13 -17.56 -2.43
N ALA A 12 -0.87 -17.84 -1.36
CA ALA A 12 -0.65 -17.24 -0.04
C ALA A 12 0.67 -17.72 0.61
N ALA A 13 1.15 -18.93 0.28
CA ALA A 13 2.35 -19.52 0.87
C ALA A 13 3.68 -19.08 0.22
N ARG A 14 3.66 -18.46 -0.97
CA ARG A 14 4.89 -18.09 -1.68
C ARG A 14 5.35 -16.69 -1.31
N THR A 15 6.52 -16.58 -0.67
CA THR A 15 7.18 -15.29 -0.44
C THR A 15 7.62 -14.71 -1.78
N SER A 16 7.01 -13.57 -2.16
CA SER A 16 7.41 -12.81 -3.35
C SER A 16 8.82 -12.26 -3.18
N ARG A 17 9.64 -12.29 -4.22
CA ARG A 17 11.01 -11.76 -4.24
C ARG A 17 11.02 -10.47 -5.04
N ILE A 18 11.16 -9.34 -4.35
CA ILE A 18 11.04 -8.02 -4.96
C ILE A 18 12.42 -7.38 -5.03
N LEU A 19 12.92 -7.12 -6.24
CA LEU A 19 14.18 -6.40 -6.42
C LEU A 19 13.91 -4.90 -6.45
N ILE A 20 14.50 -4.17 -5.52
CA ILE A 20 14.40 -2.72 -5.41
C ILE A 20 15.69 -2.10 -5.94
N VAL A 21 15.59 -1.28 -6.98
CA VAL A 21 16.70 -0.52 -7.54
C VAL A 21 16.48 0.95 -7.18
N ALA A 22 17.10 1.42 -6.09
CA ALA A 22 16.86 2.76 -5.55
C ALA A 22 18.01 3.23 -4.66
N GLY A 23 18.00 4.52 -4.30
CA GLY A 23 18.96 5.07 -3.34
C GLY A 23 18.60 4.81 -1.88
N SER A 24 19.61 4.89 -1.03
CA SER A 24 19.51 4.76 0.42
C SER A 24 19.26 6.11 1.09
N ASP A 25 18.20 6.20 1.88
CA ASP A 25 17.89 7.33 2.77
C ASP A 25 18.37 7.02 4.19
N SER A 26 19.38 7.73 4.69
CA SER A 26 19.90 7.52 6.04
C SER A 26 18.89 7.83 7.15
N GLY A 27 17.91 8.72 6.90
CA GLY A 27 16.82 9.01 7.83
C GLY A 27 15.76 7.91 7.84
N GLY A 28 15.82 7.01 6.86
CA GLY A 28 15.02 5.82 6.77
C GLY A 28 13.55 6.07 6.50
N GLY A 29 13.13 7.26 6.04
CA GLY A 29 11.72 7.54 5.73
C GLY A 29 11.32 7.23 4.29
N ALA A 30 12.26 7.27 3.36
CA ALA A 30 12.10 6.93 1.94
C ALA A 30 13.18 5.93 1.50
N GLY A 31 13.45 5.88 0.18
CA GLY A 31 14.50 5.05 -0.41
C GLY A 31 14.32 3.56 -0.14
N ILE A 32 15.43 2.81 -0.25
CA ILE A 32 15.43 1.36 0.00
C ILE A 32 14.91 1.00 1.41
N GLN A 33 15.06 1.88 2.40
CA GLN A 33 14.58 1.65 3.76
C GLN A 33 13.05 1.58 3.81
N ALA A 34 12.36 2.52 3.16
CA ALA A 34 10.91 2.47 3.04
C ALA A 34 10.46 1.30 2.16
N ASP A 35 11.19 1.02 1.08
CA ASP A 35 10.89 -0.07 0.17
C ASP A 35 10.97 -1.44 0.88
N ILE A 36 12.05 -1.72 1.60
CA ILE A 36 12.24 -2.94 2.40
C ILE A 36 11.12 -3.11 3.42
N ARG A 37 10.79 -2.06 4.19
CA ARG A 37 9.73 -2.14 5.19
C ARG A 37 8.37 -2.42 4.54
N THR A 38 8.08 -1.77 3.42
CA THR A 38 6.83 -1.97 2.69
C THR A 38 6.68 -3.42 2.24
N VAL A 39 7.68 -3.95 1.54
CA VAL A 39 7.68 -5.33 1.05
C VAL A 39 7.61 -6.32 2.22
N THR A 40 8.40 -6.10 3.28
CA THR A 40 8.42 -6.97 4.47
C THR A 40 7.07 -6.99 5.19
N MET A 41 6.43 -5.83 5.35
CA MET A 41 5.12 -5.72 6.02
C MET A 41 3.98 -6.28 5.17
N LEU A 42 4.18 -6.38 3.86
CA LEU A 42 3.30 -7.10 2.93
C LEU A 42 3.71 -8.57 2.73
N GLY A 43 4.63 -9.09 3.56
CA GLY A 43 5.00 -10.51 3.62
C GLY A 43 5.96 -10.99 2.52
N GLY A 44 6.53 -10.07 1.73
CA GLY A 44 7.51 -10.36 0.69
C GLY A 44 8.96 -10.33 1.20
N HIS A 45 9.88 -10.74 0.34
CA HIS A 45 11.32 -10.65 0.53
C HIS A 45 11.90 -9.54 -0.35
N ALA A 46 12.43 -8.51 0.30
CA ALA A 46 13.05 -7.37 -0.37
C ALA A 46 14.53 -7.63 -0.64
N MET A 47 14.93 -7.53 -1.90
CA MET A 47 16.32 -7.48 -2.35
C MET A 47 16.61 -6.07 -2.86
N THR A 48 17.86 -5.62 -2.80
CA THR A 48 18.21 -4.24 -3.17
C THR A 48 19.43 -4.17 -4.07
N ALA A 49 19.38 -3.30 -5.07
CA ALA A 49 20.54 -2.74 -5.75
C ALA A 49 20.59 -1.23 -5.48
N VAL A 50 21.57 -0.81 -4.67
CA VAL A 50 21.66 0.57 -4.18
C VAL A 50 22.31 1.47 -5.24
N THR A 51 21.62 2.53 -5.65
CA THR A 51 22.04 3.45 -6.72
C THR A 51 22.80 4.67 -6.20
N ALA A 52 22.52 5.10 -4.98
CA ALA A 52 23.21 6.18 -4.30
C ALA A 52 23.01 6.07 -2.79
N LEU A 53 23.94 6.64 -2.02
CA LEU A 53 23.78 6.88 -0.59
C LEU A 53 23.44 8.35 -0.37
N THR A 54 22.42 8.65 0.42
CA THR A 54 22.12 10.01 0.85
C THR A 54 22.41 10.17 2.33
N ALA A 55 23.13 11.24 2.69
CA ALA A 55 23.08 11.79 4.03
C ALA A 55 21.82 12.66 4.06
N GLN A 56 20.76 12.11 4.62
CA GLN A 56 19.41 12.66 4.58
C GLN A 56 18.71 12.46 5.92
N ASN A 57 17.84 13.40 6.26
CA ASN A 57 16.95 13.35 7.41
C ASN A 57 15.63 14.08 7.08
N THR A 58 14.78 14.31 8.08
CA THR A 58 13.47 14.96 7.90
C THR A 58 13.55 16.43 7.46
N LEU A 59 14.73 17.05 7.53
CA LEU A 59 14.99 18.42 7.08
C LEU A 59 15.53 18.49 5.64
N GLY A 60 15.82 17.33 5.04
CA GLY A 60 16.20 17.19 3.64
C GLY A 60 17.51 16.45 3.42
N VAL A 61 18.09 16.65 2.23
CA VAL A 61 19.32 15.97 1.78
C VAL A 61 20.53 16.88 1.98
N GLN A 62 21.53 16.40 2.71
CA GLN A 62 22.79 17.11 3.00
C GLN A 62 23.94 16.69 2.07
N ALA A 63 23.95 15.43 1.63
CA ALA A 63 24.94 14.93 0.67
C ALA A 63 24.38 13.74 -0.10
N VAL A 64 24.89 13.56 -1.31
CA VAL A 64 24.60 12.41 -2.18
C VAL A 64 25.93 11.81 -2.64
N HIS A 65 26.09 10.50 -2.46
CA HIS A 65 27.21 9.73 -2.99
C HIS A 65 26.68 8.72 -4.00
N PRO A 66 26.87 8.96 -5.32
CA PRO A 66 26.40 8.03 -6.35
C PRO A 66 27.21 6.73 -6.29
N VAL A 67 26.52 5.60 -6.45
CA VAL A 67 27.15 4.29 -6.63
C VAL A 67 27.46 4.13 -8.12
N PRO A 68 28.68 3.70 -8.51
CA PRO A 68 29.01 3.45 -9.90
C PRO A 68 28.05 2.46 -10.57
N ALA A 69 27.67 2.71 -11.83
CA ALA A 69 26.67 1.90 -12.54
C ALA A 69 27.06 0.42 -12.61
N GLU A 70 28.34 0.09 -12.76
CA GLU A 70 28.84 -1.27 -12.77
C GLU A 70 28.59 -2.00 -11.43
N MET A 71 28.65 -1.28 -10.31
CA MET A 71 28.34 -1.83 -8.99
C MET A 71 26.83 -1.99 -8.80
N VAL A 72 26.00 -1.10 -9.35
CA VAL A 72 24.53 -1.26 -9.35
C VAL A 72 24.16 -2.53 -10.12
N VAL A 73 24.71 -2.72 -11.32
CA VAL A 73 24.48 -3.92 -12.13
C VAL A 73 24.98 -5.19 -11.42
N ALA A 74 26.16 -5.15 -10.79
CA ALA A 74 26.69 -6.28 -10.04
C ALA A 74 25.75 -6.69 -8.87
N GLN A 75 25.18 -5.73 -8.15
CA GLN A 75 24.17 -6.00 -7.11
C GLN A 75 22.90 -6.63 -7.69
N MET A 76 22.38 -6.09 -8.81
CA MET A 76 21.21 -6.66 -9.49
C MET A 76 21.46 -8.10 -9.90
N ARG A 77 22.59 -8.38 -10.58
CA ARG A 77 22.96 -9.73 -11.03
C ARG A 77 23.13 -10.70 -9.86
N SER A 78 23.76 -10.25 -8.77
CA SER A 78 23.89 -11.08 -7.56
C SER A 78 22.54 -11.55 -7.02
N CYS A 79 21.51 -10.70 -7.08
CA CYS A 79 20.15 -11.09 -6.67
C CYS A 79 19.45 -11.95 -7.72
N LEU A 80 19.49 -11.51 -8.99
CA LEU A 80 18.78 -12.16 -10.09
C LEU A 80 19.28 -13.57 -10.37
N ASP A 81 20.59 -13.80 -10.31
CA ASP A 81 21.22 -15.05 -10.72
C ASP A 81 21.12 -16.14 -9.64
N ASP A 82 21.04 -15.77 -8.36
CA ASP A 82 20.92 -16.70 -7.23
C ASP A 82 19.47 -16.84 -6.74
N LEU A 83 18.87 -15.72 -6.32
CA LEU A 83 17.57 -15.71 -5.66
C LEU A 83 16.41 -15.71 -6.67
N GLY A 84 16.63 -15.15 -7.86
CA GLY A 84 15.59 -14.84 -8.83
C GLY A 84 14.71 -13.65 -8.42
N VAL A 85 13.69 -13.33 -9.22
CA VAL A 85 12.82 -12.16 -8.99
C VAL A 85 11.40 -12.43 -9.43
N ASP A 86 10.44 -11.80 -8.76
CA ASP A 86 9.00 -11.85 -9.08
C ASP A 86 8.43 -10.49 -9.48
N ALA A 87 9.05 -9.40 -9.04
CA ALA A 87 8.82 -8.06 -9.57
C ALA A 87 10.03 -7.16 -9.27
N VAL A 88 10.18 -6.10 -10.04
CA VAL A 88 11.20 -5.05 -9.83
C VAL A 88 10.51 -3.74 -9.50
N LYS A 89 10.99 -3.04 -8.48
CA LYS A 89 10.67 -1.63 -8.23
C LYS A 89 11.90 -0.79 -8.52
N ILE A 90 11.73 0.24 -9.33
CA ILE A 90 12.77 1.24 -9.62
C ILE A 90 12.37 2.54 -8.91
N GLY A 91 13.28 3.14 -8.15
CA GLY A 91 13.12 4.45 -7.52
C GLY A 91 14.16 5.45 -8.01
N MET A 92 14.77 6.20 -7.10
CA MET A 92 15.86 7.13 -7.43
C MET A 92 17.04 6.39 -8.08
N ILE A 93 17.44 6.78 -9.29
CA ILE A 93 18.51 6.14 -10.08
C ILE A 93 19.84 6.92 -10.06
N GLY A 94 19.78 8.25 -9.90
CA GLY A 94 20.95 9.11 -9.62
C GLY A 94 21.73 9.61 -10.85
N SER A 95 21.76 8.88 -11.97
CA SER A 95 22.42 9.36 -13.21
C SER A 95 21.84 8.71 -14.48
N ALA A 96 22.10 9.34 -15.64
CA ALA A 96 21.76 8.77 -16.95
C ALA A 96 22.47 7.42 -17.20
N ASP A 97 23.76 7.33 -16.90
CA ASP A 97 24.54 6.09 -17.08
C ASP A 97 23.96 4.92 -16.27
N THR A 98 23.56 5.16 -15.02
CA THR A 98 22.91 4.14 -14.20
C THR A 98 21.53 3.79 -14.73
N ALA A 99 20.75 4.77 -15.21
CA ALA A 99 19.45 4.52 -15.83
C ALA A 99 19.57 3.62 -17.06
N ASP A 100 20.55 3.89 -17.91
CA ASP A 100 20.83 3.11 -19.11
C ASP A 100 21.27 1.69 -18.77
N ALA A 101 22.19 1.53 -17.82
CA ALA A 101 22.69 0.23 -17.40
C ALA A 101 21.59 -0.62 -16.71
N VAL A 102 20.73 0.00 -15.91
CA VAL A 102 19.57 -0.67 -15.30
C VAL A 102 18.58 -1.09 -16.39
N ALA A 103 18.29 -0.23 -17.37
CA ALA A 103 17.43 -0.57 -18.49
C ALA A 103 17.96 -1.77 -19.29
N ASP A 104 19.26 -1.87 -19.53
CA ASP A 104 19.89 -3.01 -20.20
C ASP A 104 19.64 -4.34 -19.45
N VAL A 105 19.70 -4.32 -18.11
CA VAL A 105 19.44 -5.51 -17.30
C VAL A 105 17.96 -5.89 -17.32
N LEU A 106 17.05 -4.90 -17.32
CA LEU A 106 15.61 -5.11 -17.18
C LEU A 106 14.89 -5.40 -18.49
N GLU A 107 15.38 -4.94 -19.64
CA GLU A 107 14.75 -5.16 -20.94
C GLU A 107 14.42 -6.63 -21.24
N PRO A 108 15.31 -7.63 -21.06
CA PRO A 108 14.96 -9.03 -21.27
C PRO A 108 13.89 -9.52 -20.29
N LEU A 109 13.88 -9.02 -19.04
CA LEU A 109 12.87 -9.38 -18.05
C LEU A 109 11.49 -8.80 -18.40
N GLY A 110 11.44 -7.52 -18.79
CA GLY A 110 10.21 -6.86 -19.23
C GLY A 110 9.60 -7.53 -20.47
N ARG A 111 10.44 -7.91 -21.45
CA ARG A 111 9.99 -8.69 -22.63
C ARG A 111 9.43 -10.07 -22.26
N ALA A 112 9.90 -10.66 -21.17
CA ALA A 112 9.38 -11.92 -20.63
C ALA A 112 8.11 -11.72 -19.76
N GLY A 113 7.61 -10.49 -19.62
CA GLY A 113 6.42 -10.18 -18.82
C GLY A 113 6.67 -10.03 -17.32
N MET A 114 7.94 -9.87 -16.89
CA MET A 114 8.27 -9.59 -15.50
C MET A 114 7.66 -8.24 -15.08
N PRO A 115 6.88 -8.16 -13.98
CA PRO A 115 6.36 -6.89 -13.50
C PRO A 115 7.46 -5.92 -13.09
N ILE A 116 7.46 -4.72 -13.68
CA ILE A 116 8.39 -3.65 -13.38
C ILE A 116 7.60 -2.39 -13.02
N VAL A 117 7.76 -1.89 -11.80
CA VAL A 117 7.15 -0.65 -11.32
C VAL A 117 8.22 0.44 -11.28
N PHE A 118 8.03 1.51 -12.04
CA PHE A 118 8.94 2.64 -12.08
C PHE A 118 8.34 3.85 -11.37
N ASP A 119 8.97 4.25 -10.26
CA ASP A 119 8.70 5.50 -9.54
C ASP A 119 9.71 6.54 -10.03
N PRO A 120 9.31 7.49 -10.91
CA PRO A 120 10.22 8.40 -11.59
C PRO A 120 10.65 9.54 -10.66
N VAL A 121 11.34 9.21 -9.56
CA VAL A 121 11.75 10.17 -8.52
C VAL A 121 12.69 11.21 -9.10
N MET A 122 12.22 12.46 -9.20
CA MET A 122 13.01 13.60 -9.69
C MET A 122 13.39 14.58 -8.57
N ILE A 123 12.56 14.68 -7.53
CA ILE A 123 12.70 15.65 -6.45
C ILE A 123 12.41 14.94 -5.12
N ALA A 124 13.23 15.19 -4.10
CA ALA A 124 12.98 14.68 -2.75
C ALA A 124 11.73 15.35 -2.16
N THR A 125 11.06 14.70 -1.20
CA THR A 125 9.96 15.32 -0.44
C THR A 125 10.39 16.62 0.24
N SER A 126 11.68 16.79 0.54
CA SER A 126 12.27 18.03 1.06
C SER A 126 12.59 19.10 0.02
N GLY A 127 12.28 18.88 -1.26
CA GLY A 127 12.50 19.81 -2.37
C GLY A 127 13.87 19.73 -3.06
N SER A 128 14.77 18.83 -2.64
CA SER A 128 16.08 18.67 -3.28
C SER A 128 15.95 18.02 -4.65
N VAL A 129 16.59 18.58 -5.69
CA VAL A 129 16.64 17.97 -7.03
C VAL A 129 17.49 16.71 -6.98
N LEU A 130 16.95 15.59 -7.48
CA LEU A 130 17.59 14.27 -7.49
C LEU A 130 17.88 13.73 -8.90
N ALA A 131 17.27 14.31 -9.93
CA ALA A 131 17.51 13.96 -11.33
C ALA A 131 17.76 15.23 -12.15
N ASP A 132 18.86 15.24 -12.90
CA ASP A 132 19.18 16.30 -13.86
C ASP A 132 18.47 16.03 -15.21
N PRO A 133 18.47 16.99 -16.17
CA PRO A 133 17.81 16.81 -17.45
C PRO A 133 18.31 15.59 -18.24
N ALA A 134 19.60 15.23 -18.13
CA ALA A 134 20.15 14.05 -18.78
C ALA A 134 19.56 12.75 -18.20
N THR A 135 19.43 12.70 -16.87
CA THR A 135 18.82 11.57 -16.14
C THR A 135 17.34 11.44 -16.50
N ILE A 136 16.59 12.55 -16.57
CA ILE A 136 15.18 12.55 -16.99
C ILE A 136 15.04 12.04 -18.43
N ALA A 137 15.93 12.44 -19.34
CA ALA A 137 15.92 11.90 -20.72
C ALA A 137 16.16 10.39 -20.74
N ALA A 138 17.06 9.88 -19.90
CA ALA A 138 17.34 8.44 -19.79
C ALA A 138 16.16 7.63 -19.22
N PHE A 139 15.27 8.25 -18.43
CA PHE A 139 14.05 7.58 -17.95
C PHE A 139 13.17 7.05 -19.07
N GLY A 140 13.25 7.60 -20.29
CA GLY A 140 12.53 7.08 -21.46
C GLY A 140 12.77 5.59 -21.71
N ARG A 141 13.97 5.07 -21.42
CA ARG A 141 14.26 3.63 -21.55
C ARG A 141 13.62 2.81 -20.44
N LEU A 142 13.69 3.30 -19.20
CA LEU A 142 13.08 2.64 -18.03
C LEU A 142 11.55 2.59 -18.17
N MET A 143 10.93 3.66 -18.67
CA MET A 143 9.49 3.71 -18.92
C MET A 143 9.04 2.69 -19.98
N ARG A 144 9.83 2.46 -21.03
CA ARG A 144 9.50 1.47 -22.07
C ARG A 144 9.56 0.01 -21.60
N VAL A 145 10.29 -0.27 -20.52
CA VAL A 145 10.33 -1.62 -19.93
C VAL A 145 9.41 -1.76 -18.73
N ALA A 146 8.79 -0.67 -18.27
CA ALA A 146 7.92 -0.67 -17.11
C ALA A 146 6.54 -1.25 -17.42
N THR A 147 5.98 -1.99 -16.46
CA THR A 147 4.57 -2.37 -16.42
C THR A 147 3.70 -1.23 -15.91
N LEU A 148 4.20 -0.50 -14.90
CA LEU A 148 3.52 0.63 -14.28
C LEU A 148 4.52 1.77 -14.04
N ILE A 149 4.13 2.99 -14.38
CA ILE A 149 4.83 4.22 -14.02
C ILE A 149 3.98 4.96 -12.98
N THR A 150 4.58 5.43 -11.88
CA THR A 150 3.84 6.03 -10.76
C THR A 150 4.21 7.51 -10.54
N PRO A 151 4.03 8.43 -11.50
CA PRO A 151 4.42 9.82 -11.31
C PRO A 151 3.44 10.57 -10.38
N ASN A 152 3.95 11.50 -9.58
CA ASN A 152 3.13 12.57 -8.99
C ASN A 152 2.89 13.68 -10.03
N ALA A 153 2.05 14.67 -9.72
CA ALA A 153 1.73 15.75 -10.65
C ALA A 153 2.97 16.51 -11.18
N PRO A 154 3.92 16.98 -10.33
CA PRO A 154 5.16 17.58 -10.82
C PRO A 154 6.01 16.67 -11.73
N GLU A 155 6.15 15.39 -11.38
CA GLU A 155 6.88 14.40 -12.19
C GLU A 155 6.17 14.16 -13.52
N LEU A 156 4.84 14.08 -13.52
CA LEU A 156 4.03 13.89 -14.72
C LEU A 156 4.17 15.08 -15.68
N ALA A 157 4.16 16.30 -15.15
CA ALA A 157 4.42 17.52 -15.92
C ALA A 157 5.82 17.49 -16.56
N ALA A 158 6.85 17.11 -15.79
CA ALA A 158 8.22 17.02 -16.29
C ALA A 158 8.39 15.93 -17.37
N LEU A 159 7.74 14.77 -17.21
CA LEU A 159 7.82 13.66 -18.17
C LEU A 159 7.07 13.94 -19.48
N THR A 160 5.99 14.70 -19.43
CA THR A 160 5.11 14.94 -20.60
C THR A 160 5.30 16.31 -21.24
N GLY A 161 5.98 17.25 -20.57
CA GLY A 161 6.09 18.65 -20.99
C GLY A 161 4.77 19.42 -20.91
N ARG A 162 3.75 18.89 -20.22
CA ARG A 162 2.44 19.51 -20.03
C ARG A 162 2.34 20.23 -18.68
N ALA A 163 1.41 21.17 -18.59
CA ALA A 163 0.93 21.66 -17.29
C ALA A 163 0.07 20.58 -16.62
N VAL A 164 0.27 20.38 -15.31
CA VAL A 164 -0.48 19.42 -14.49
C VAL A 164 -0.77 20.06 -13.13
N GLY A 165 -1.89 20.77 -13.03
CA GLY A 165 -2.39 21.41 -11.80
C GLY A 165 -3.76 20.89 -11.34
N THR A 166 -4.54 20.28 -12.23
CA THR A 166 -5.89 19.74 -11.97
C THR A 166 -5.99 18.25 -12.23
N GLN A 167 -7.08 17.61 -11.77
CA GLN A 167 -7.32 16.19 -12.05
C GLN A 167 -7.52 15.94 -13.55
N HIS A 168 -8.22 16.84 -14.22
CA HIS A 168 -8.42 16.77 -15.67
C HIS A 168 -7.09 16.82 -16.44
N GLU A 169 -6.19 17.73 -16.07
CA GLU A 169 -4.87 17.85 -16.70
C GLU A 169 -3.99 16.63 -16.43
N ALA A 170 -4.01 16.11 -15.20
CA ALA A 170 -3.28 14.89 -14.84
C ALA A 170 -3.77 13.67 -15.63
N LEU A 171 -5.08 13.53 -15.83
CA LEU A 171 -5.66 12.46 -16.65
C LEU A 171 -5.20 12.57 -18.12
N ALA A 172 -5.24 13.78 -18.70
CA ALA A 172 -4.81 14.01 -20.06
C ALA A 172 -3.31 13.72 -20.25
N ALA A 173 -2.45 14.21 -19.36
CA ALA A 173 -1.02 13.94 -19.38
C ALA A 173 -0.70 12.46 -19.17
N GLY A 174 -1.41 11.79 -18.26
CA GLY A 174 -1.24 10.36 -18.01
C GLY A 174 -1.64 9.48 -19.20
N ARG A 175 -2.71 9.85 -19.93
CA ARG A 175 -3.11 9.17 -21.18
C ARG A 175 -2.06 9.31 -22.28
N ASP A 176 -1.47 10.50 -22.41
CA ASP A 176 -0.36 10.71 -23.35
C ASP A 176 0.84 9.84 -22.98
N LEU A 177 1.25 9.85 -21.71
CA LEU A 177 2.38 9.05 -21.23
C LEU A 177 2.14 7.54 -21.39
N ALA A 178 0.94 7.05 -21.07
CA ALA A 178 0.59 5.62 -21.20
C ALA A 178 0.65 5.16 -22.66
N ARG A 179 0.13 5.97 -23.59
CA ARG A 179 0.19 5.69 -25.03
C ARG A 179 1.63 5.71 -25.56
N ASP A 180 2.42 6.71 -25.17
CA ASP A 180 3.75 6.92 -25.72
C ASP A 180 4.77 5.89 -25.20
N THR A 181 4.55 5.36 -23.99
CA THR A 181 5.42 4.37 -23.36
C THR A 181 4.93 2.92 -23.54
N GLY A 182 3.62 2.73 -23.74
CA GLY A 182 2.97 1.42 -23.71
C GLY A 182 2.79 0.85 -22.30
N ALA A 183 3.16 1.58 -21.25
CA ALA A 183 3.02 1.19 -19.86
C ALA A 183 1.73 1.74 -19.24
N ALA A 184 1.22 1.10 -18.19
CA ALA A 184 0.19 1.71 -17.38
C ALA A 184 0.78 2.90 -16.59
N VAL A 185 -0.06 3.89 -16.27
CA VAL A 185 0.34 5.07 -15.50
C VAL A 185 -0.59 5.21 -14.30
N LEU A 186 -0.04 5.28 -13.09
CA LEU A 186 -0.77 5.69 -11.88
C LEU A 186 -0.46 7.16 -11.61
N ALA A 187 -1.33 8.05 -12.08
CA ALA A 187 -1.25 9.48 -11.80
C ALA A 187 -1.69 9.74 -10.36
N LYS A 188 -0.73 10.12 -9.49
CA LYS A 188 -0.99 10.35 -8.05
C LYS A 188 -1.45 11.79 -7.81
N GLY A 189 -2.63 11.98 -7.23
CA GLY A 189 -3.26 13.31 -7.11
C GLY A 189 -3.00 14.07 -5.82
N GLY A 190 -2.14 13.56 -4.92
CA GLY A 190 -1.88 14.21 -3.62
C GLY A 190 -1.41 15.68 -3.67
N HIS A 191 -0.94 16.15 -4.84
CA HIS A 191 -0.44 17.51 -5.10
C HIS A 191 -1.36 18.34 -6.00
N LEU A 192 -2.50 17.80 -6.42
CA LEU A 192 -3.44 18.50 -7.30
C LEU A 192 -4.36 19.40 -6.46
N ALA A 193 -4.74 20.53 -7.05
CA ALA A 193 -5.82 21.35 -6.51
C ALA A 193 -7.15 20.60 -6.67
N ALA A 194 -8.14 20.94 -5.83
CA ALA A 194 -9.52 20.56 -6.12
C ALA A 194 -9.96 21.23 -7.42
N ASP A 195 -10.74 20.53 -8.24
CA ASP A 195 -11.28 21.13 -9.47
C ASP A 195 -12.34 22.17 -9.09
N ASP A 196 -12.43 23.28 -9.83
CA ASP A 196 -13.39 24.37 -9.56
C ASP A 196 -14.87 23.88 -9.61
N ASP A 197 -15.13 22.76 -10.28
CA ASP A 197 -16.45 22.12 -10.41
C ASP A 197 -16.77 21.11 -9.28
N ASP A 198 -15.85 20.87 -8.33
CA ASP A 198 -16.11 20.08 -7.12
C ASP A 198 -16.94 20.91 -6.13
N ALA A 199 -18.21 21.12 -6.46
CA ALA A 199 -19.22 21.83 -5.67
C ALA A 199 -19.57 21.15 -4.33
N ALA A 200 -18.85 20.10 -3.94
CA ALA A 200 -18.90 19.49 -2.64
C ALA A 200 -17.51 19.65 -2.00
N GLY A 201 -17.38 20.58 -1.05
CA GLY A 201 -16.15 20.91 -0.33
C GLY A 201 -15.57 19.78 0.52
N SER A 202 -15.29 18.62 -0.06
CA SER A 202 -14.52 17.53 0.54
C SER A 202 -13.11 17.55 -0.03
N ASP A 203 -12.12 17.85 0.81
CA ASP A 203 -10.69 17.71 0.51
C ASP A 203 -10.35 16.22 0.30
N GLN A 204 -10.51 15.76 -0.94
CA GLN A 204 -10.23 14.40 -1.36
C GLN A 204 -8.94 14.34 -2.16
N VAL A 205 -8.25 13.21 -2.03
CA VAL A 205 -7.09 12.87 -2.86
C VAL A 205 -7.51 11.73 -3.78
N ALA A 206 -7.49 12.00 -5.09
CA ALA A 206 -7.77 10.98 -6.11
C ALA A 206 -6.47 10.51 -6.78
N ASP A 207 -6.32 9.19 -6.92
CA ASP A 207 -5.29 8.58 -7.75
C ASP A 207 -5.96 7.86 -8.91
N THR A 208 -5.41 7.99 -10.12
CA THR A 208 -6.00 7.43 -11.34
C THR A 208 -5.03 6.50 -12.03
N LEU A 209 -5.41 5.23 -12.16
CA LEU A 209 -4.75 4.27 -13.03
C LEU A 209 -5.24 4.48 -14.45
N ILE A 210 -4.32 4.61 -15.39
CA ILE A 210 -4.57 4.82 -16.81
C ILE A 210 -3.86 3.71 -17.58
N LEU A 211 -4.60 2.96 -18.39
CA LEU A 211 -4.08 1.88 -19.21
C LEU A 211 -3.72 2.37 -20.62
N PRO A 212 -2.81 1.68 -21.35
CA PRO A 212 -2.43 2.05 -22.71
C PRO A 212 -3.58 2.05 -23.72
N ASP A 213 -4.64 1.28 -23.46
CA ASP A 213 -5.84 1.23 -24.28
C ASP A 213 -6.82 2.41 -24.03
N GLY A 214 -6.49 3.29 -23.09
CA GLY A 214 -7.27 4.46 -22.73
C GLY A 214 -8.27 4.23 -21.60
N ASN A 215 -8.46 2.99 -21.12
CA ASN A 215 -9.29 2.71 -19.96
C ASN A 215 -8.64 3.28 -18.69
N ASP A 216 -9.45 3.77 -17.76
CA ASP A 216 -8.98 4.30 -16.49
C ASP A 216 -9.79 3.80 -15.29
N THR A 217 -9.18 3.85 -14.12
CA THR A 217 -9.80 3.51 -12.84
C THR A 217 -9.28 4.50 -11.80
N ALA A 218 -10.21 5.24 -11.19
CA ALA A 218 -9.89 6.20 -10.16
C ALA A 218 -10.28 5.68 -8.79
N TRP A 219 -9.50 6.06 -7.79
CA TRP A 219 -9.85 5.90 -6.39
C TRP A 219 -9.73 7.25 -5.70
N ALA A 220 -10.72 7.61 -4.89
CA ALA A 220 -10.73 8.84 -4.12
C ALA A 220 -10.98 8.55 -2.65
N ASP A 221 -10.22 9.21 -1.78
CA ASP A 221 -10.36 9.11 -0.33
C ASP A 221 -10.10 10.48 0.32
N PRO A 222 -10.63 10.74 1.53
CA PRO A 222 -10.34 11.97 2.27
C PRO A 222 -8.84 12.16 2.50
N ARG A 223 -8.37 13.41 2.39
CA ARG A 223 -7.00 13.78 2.76
C ARG A 223 -6.74 13.46 4.22
N ILE A 224 -5.54 12.96 4.50
CA ILE A 224 -5.06 12.72 5.86
C ILE A 224 -4.17 13.90 6.22
N GLU A 225 -4.60 14.71 7.18
CA GLU A 225 -3.83 15.83 7.71
C GLU A 225 -2.64 15.32 8.52
N THR A 226 -1.45 15.35 7.92
CA THR A 226 -0.19 15.00 8.58
C THR A 226 1.00 15.61 7.86
N GLN A 227 2.02 16.02 8.61
CA GLN A 227 3.31 16.45 8.06
C GLN A 227 4.24 15.26 7.71
N HIS A 228 3.89 14.06 8.18
CA HIS A 228 4.71 12.85 8.08
C HIS A 228 4.46 12.08 6.78
N THR A 229 4.75 12.73 5.66
CA THR A 229 4.49 12.24 4.30
C THR A 229 5.75 11.76 3.58
N HIS A 230 6.89 11.73 4.26
CA HIS A 230 8.18 11.35 3.68
C HIS A 230 8.14 9.88 3.25
N GLY A 231 8.47 9.63 1.98
CA GLY A 231 8.48 8.29 1.38
C GLY A 231 7.12 7.74 0.92
N THR A 232 6.06 8.56 0.85
CA THR A 232 4.74 8.17 0.32
C THR A 232 4.83 7.53 -1.08
N GLY A 233 5.48 8.21 -2.03
CA GLY A 233 5.65 7.72 -3.40
C GLY A 233 6.36 6.36 -3.48
N CYS A 234 7.53 6.26 -2.83
CA CYS A 234 8.30 5.02 -2.80
C CYS A 234 7.51 3.85 -2.18
N THR A 235 6.72 4.15 -1.14
CA THR A 235 5.86 3.16 -0.47
C THR A 235 4.75 2.66 -1.39
N VAL A 236 4.06 3.56 -2.14
CA VAL A 236 3.05 3.15 -3.13
C VAL A 236 3.69 2.21 -4.16
N ALA A 237 4.78 2.64 -4.80
CA ALA A 237 5.44 1.87 -5.84
C ALA A 237 5.89 0.49 -5.36
N SER A 238 6.49 0.43 -4.17
CA SER A 238 6.95 -0.83 -3.57
C SER A 238 5.80 -1.76 -3.17
N ALA A 239 4.70 -1.23 -2.64
CA ALA A 239 3.52 -2.02 -2.32
C ALA A 239 2.81 -2.59 -3.56
N VAL A 240 2.80 -1.83 -4.66
CA VAL A 240 2.30 -2.32 -5.95
C VAL A 240 3.21 -3.40 -6.50
N ALA A 241 4.53 -3.20 -6.50
CA ALA A 241 5.50 -4.19 -6.96
C ALA A 241 5.36 -5.51 -6.18
N GLU A 242 5.18 -5.44 -4.85
CA GLU A 242 4.92 -6.61 -4.02
C GLU A 242 3.63 -7.33 -4.43
N GLY A 243 2.56 -6.58 -4.70
CA GLY A 243 1.27 -7.15 -5.14
C GLY A 243 1.36 -7.84 -6.49
N LEU A 244 2.02 -7.21 -7.45
CA LEU A 244 2.28 -7.80 -8.76
C LEU A 244 3.17 -9.03 -8.66
N GLY A 245 4.20 -9.00 -7.81
CA GLY A 245 5.06 -10.15 -7.54
C GLY A 245 4.35 -11.34 -6.89
N ARG A 246 3.21 -11.09 -6.21
CA ARG A 246 2.28 -12.13 -5.74
C ARG A 246 1.27 -12.59 -6.79
N GLY A 247 1.22 -11.94 -7.95
CA GLY A 247 0.26 -12.22 -9.01
C GLY A 247 -1.11 -11.55 -8.81
N LEU A 248 -1.20 -10.50 -7.99
CA LEU A 248 -2.43 -9.71 -7.90
C LEU A 248 -2.67 -8.98 -9.23
N PRO A 249 -3.94 -8.85 -9.67
CA PRO A 249 -4.29 -7.92 -10.74
C PRO A 249 -3.84 -6.49 -10.40
N LEU A 250 -3.41 -5.73 -11.40
CA LEU A 250 -2.82 -4.39 -11.22
C LEU A 250 -3.70 -3.45 -10.37
N ALA A 251 -5.00 -3.37 -10.67
CA ALA A 251 -5.95 -2.55 -9.92
C ALA A 251 -6.07 -2.99 -8.44
N ALA A 252 -6.04 -4.30 -8.17
CA ALA A 252 -6.07 -4.84 -6.82
C ALA A 252 -4.75 -4.55 -6.06
N ALA A 253 -3.61 -4.67 -6.74
CA ALA A 253 -2.30 -4.31 -6.18
C ALA A 253 -2.24 -2.82 -5.79
N ILE A 254 -2.81 -1.94 -6.63
CA ILE A 254 -2.91 -0.50 -6.35
C ILE A 254 -3.87 -0.23 -5.19
N ALA A 255 -5.06 -0.82 -5.17
CA ALA A 255 -6.01 -0.65 -4.07
C ALA A 255 -5.40 -1.06 -2.71
N ARG A 256 -4.66 -2.18 -2.69
CA ARG A 256 -3.94 -2.63 -1.48
C ARG A 256 -2.80 -1.68 -1.11
N ALA A 257 -2.03 -1.18 -2.07
CA ALA A 257 -0.96 -0.20 -1.85
C ALA A 257 -1.49 1.11 -1.26
N ARG A 258 -2.62 1.61 -1.78
CA ARG A 258 -3.30 2.81 -1.25
C ARG A 258 -3.72 2.59 0.19
N ARG A 259 -4.37 1.46 0.51
CA ARG A 259 -4.74 1.10 1.90
C ARG A 259 -3.51 1.09 2.81
N PHE A 260 -2.42 0.45 2.38
CA PHE A 260 -1.19 0.38 3.15
C PHE A 260 -0.66 1.77 3.51
N VAL A 261 -0.54 2.66 2.51
CA VAL A 261 -0.04 4.01 2.70
C VAL A 261 -0.94 4.82 3.61
N ARG A 262 -2.26 4.73 3.43
CA ARG A 262 -3.21 5.49 4.25
C ARG A 262 -3.15 5.08 5.71
N VAL A 263 -3.10 3.79 6.01
CA VAL A 263 -2.87 3.30 7.39
C VAL A 263 -1.51 3.77 7.91
N ALA A 264 -0.45 3.69 7.10
CA ALA A 264 0.88 4.15 7.50
C ALA A 264 0.92 5.67 7.81
N LEU A 265 0.19 6.49 7.05
CA LEU A 265 0.05 7.93 7.31
C LEU A 265 -0.64 8.20 8.63
N ARG A 266 -1.73 7.49 8.94
CA ARG A 266 -2.44 7.60 10.23
C ARG A 266 -1.58 7.14 11.40
N GLU A 267 -0.66 6.22 11.16
CA GLU A 267 0.23 5.62 12.16
C GLU A 267 1.62 6.26 12.21
N ALA A 268 1.78 7.44 11.62
CA ALA A 268 3.07 8.14 11.63
C ALA A 268 3.59 8.33 13.07
N PRO A 269 4.86 7.96 13.36
CA PRO A 269 5.40 7.95 14.72
C PRO A 269 5.79 9.33 15.27
N GLY A 270 5.56 10.42 14.54
CA GLY A 270 5.87 11.77 15.03
C GLY A 270 7.36 12.13 15.07
N LEU A 271 8.20 11.48 14.26
CA LEU A 271 9.66 11.62 14.33
C LEU A 271 10.22 12.74 13.46
N GLY A 272 11.25 13.41 13.98
CA GLY A 272 12.00 14.48 13.30
C GLY A 272 11.33 15.86 13.39
N ALA A 273 12.02 16.88 12.87
CA ALA A 273 11.59 18.28 12.96
C ALA A 273 11.05 18.84 11.62
N GLY A 274 10.96 18.01 10.58
CA GLY A 274 10.40 18.37 9.28
C GLY A 274 9.43 17.29 8.78
N HIS A 275 9.55 16.88 7.51
CA HIS A 275 8.73 15.80 6.96
C HIS A 275 9.21 14.45 7.49
N GLY A 276 8.52 13.93 8.51
CA GLY A 276 8.88 12.65 9.13
C GLY A 276 8.40 11.42 8.37
N PRO A 277 8.88 10.23 8.76
CA PRO A 277 8.50 8.96 8.15
C PRO A 277 7.06 8.56 8.50
N MET A 278 6.48 7.69 7.68
CA MET A 278 5.20 7.03 7.96
C MET A 278 5.33 5.83 8.92
N GLY A 279 4.21 5.36 9.44
CA GLY A 279 4.09 4.23 10.37
C GLY A 279 4.10 2.84 9.73
N HIS A 280 5.02 2.53 8.80
CA HIS A 280 5.05 1.23 8.08
C HIS A 280 4.93 0.02 9.02
N HIS A 281 5.60 0.08 10.17
CA HIS A 281 5.68 -0.99 11.17
C HIS A 281 4.34 -1.33 11.84
N ARG A 282 3.29 -0.51 11.65
CA ARG A 282 1.96 -0.70 12.26
C ARG A 282 0.88 -1.18 11.30
N VAL A 283 1.22 -1.53 10.06
CA VAL A 283 0.24 -1.84 8.99
C VAL A 283 -0.01 -3.35 8.77
N ARG A 284 0.67 -4.22 9.54
CA ARG A 284 0.75 -5.67 9.23
C ARG A 284 -0.59 -6.41 9.21
N LEU A 285 -1.58 -5.96 9.98
CA LEU A 285 -2.89 -6.63 10.12
C LEU A 285 -4.01 -5.94 9.32
N ASP A 286 -3.68 -4.92 8.54
CA ASP A 286 -4.64 -4.05 7.83
C ASP A 286 -4.66 -4.29 6.32
N CYS A 287 -3.70 -5.07 5.82
CA CYS A 287 -3.57 -5.43 4.41
C CYS A 287 -3.67 -6.94 4.24
N ASP A 288 -4.24 -7.35 3.11
CA ASP A 288 -4.29 -8.76 2.73
C ASP A 288 -2.89 -9.29 2.43
N LEU A 289 -2.49 -10.31 3.19
CA LEU A 289 -1.24 -11.07 3.04
C LEU A 289 -1.48 -12.46 2.43
N GLY A 290 -2.72 -12.78 2.07
CA GLY A 290 -3.16 -14.08 1.63
C GLY A 290 -3.91 -14.83 2.73
N GLY A 291 -5.21 -15.07 2.51
CA GLY A 291 -6.07 -15.86 3.38
C GLY A 291 -6.78 -15.04 4.45
N ALA A 292 -7.58 -15.73 5.26
CA ALA A 292 -8.40 -15.11 6.30
C ALA A 292 -7.55 -14.74 7.53
N THR A 293 -7.63 -13.49 7.98
CA THR A 293 -6.78 -12.94 9.04
C THR A 293 -7.57 -12.70 10.33
N PRO A 294 -7.28 -13.41 11.43
CA PRO A 294 -7.89 -13.12 12.72
C PRO A 294 -7.30 -11.86 13.33
N ASN A 295 -8.03 -10.74 13.25
CA ASN A 295 -7.57 -9.44 13.72
C ASN A 295 -8.63 -8.65 14.53
N GLN A 296 -9.81 -9.24 14.75
CA GLN A 296 -10.86 -8.68 15.59
C GLN A 296 -11.56 -9.77 16.41
N VAL A 297 -11.89 -9.47 17.66
CA VAL A 297 -12.69 -10.32 18.55
C VAL A 297 -13.73 -9.47 19.25
N THR A 298 -14.98 -9.92 19.33
CA THR A 298 -16.01 -9.29 20.15
C THR A 298 -16.40 -10.21 21.30
N LEU A 299 -16.38 -9.69 22.53
CA LEU A 299 -16.67 -10.42 23.76
C LEU A 299 -17.96 -9.91 24.43
N PRO A 300 -18.76 -10.82 25.04
CA PRO A 300 -19.99 -10.41 25.72
C PRO A 300 -19.68 -9.72 27.05
N ALA A 301 -20.24 -8.53 27.25
CA ALA A 301 -20.17 -7.78 28.49
C ALA A 301 -21.52 -7.83 29.24
N ARG A 302 -21.47 -8.32 30.49
CA ARG A 302 -22.60 -8.23 31.43
C ARG A 302 -22.61 -6.91 32.20
N ASP A 303 -21.42 -6.37 32.42
CA ASP A 303 -21.17 -5.04 32.97
C ASP A 303 -20.17 -4.35 32.04
N HIS A 304 -20.70 -3.44 31.22
CA HIS A 304 -19.92 -2.75 30.20
C HIS A 304 -18.86 -1.85 30.82
N ALA A 305 -19.22 -1.07 31.86
CA ALA A 305 -18.29 -0.15 32.52
C ALA A 305 -17.12 -0.90 33.19
N ALA A 306 -17.41 -2.01 33.88
CA ALA A 306 -16.38 -2.85 34.47
C ALA A 306 -15.46 -3.47 33.39
N SER A 307 -16.03 -3.90 32.26
CA SER A 307 -15.26 -4.45 31.14
C SER A 307 -14.34 -3.40 30.52
N VAL A 308 -14.83 -2.18 30.29
CA VAL A 308 -14.04 -1.07 29.77
C VAL A 308 -12.89 -0.73 30.71
N ALA A 309 -13.14 -0.63 32.01
CA ALA A 309 -12.11 -0.37 33.00
C ALA A 309 -11.04 -1.47 33.00
N PHE A 310 -11.45 -2.74 32.91
CA PHE A 310 -10.55 -3.89 32.86
C PHE A 310 -9.62 -3.85 31.65
N TYR A 311 -10.16 -3.70 30.42
CA TYR A 311 -9.33 -3.72 29.21
C TYR A 311 -8.41 -2.50 29.09
N ARG A 312 -8.82 -1.33 29.59
CA ARG A 312 -7.93 -0.17 29.74
C ARG A 312 -6.80 -0.43 30.72
N ALA A 313 -7.07 -1.08 31.85
CA ALA A 313 -6.05 -1.44 32.83
C ALA A 313 -5.03 -2.45 32.28
N LEU A 314 -5.41 -3.26 31.28
CA LEU A 314 -4.50 -4.14 30.53
C LEU A 314 -3.68 -3.41 29.45
N GLY A 315 -3.87 -2.10 29.28
CA GLY A 315 -3.11 -1.28 28.34
C GLY A 315 -3.68 -1.26 26.92
N LEU A 316 -4.94 -1.69 26.71
CA LEU A 316 -5.59 -1.51 25.43
C LEU A 316 -6.15 -0.08 25.29
N SER A 317 -5.91 0.53 24.14
CA SER A 317 -6.40 1.88 23.83
C SER A 317 -7.83 1.77 23.35
N MET A 318 -8.77 2.43 24.03
CA MET A 318 -10.16 2.47 23.58
C MET A 318 -10.29 3.45 22.41
N ILE A 319 -10.81 2.97 21.28
CA ILE A 319 -10.86 3.68 20.00
C ILE A 319 -12.29 3.92 19.50
N VAL A 320 -13.28 3.23 20.07
CA VAL A 320 -14.72 3.49 19.85
C VAL A 320 -15.47 3.25 21.16
N GLU A 321 -16.47 4.07 21.43
CA GLU A 321 -17.45 3.89 22.51
C GLU A 321 -18.83 4.24 21.98
N SER A 322 -19.83 3.43 22.30
CA SER A 322 -21.21 3.67 21.91
C SER A 322 -22.15 3.34 23.06
N GLY A 323 -22.71 4.39 23.66
CA GLY A 323 -23.88 4.32 24.53
C GLY A 323 -23.77 3.37 25.73
N GLY A 324 -22.58 3.05 26.24
CA GLY A 324 -22.42 2.10 27.34
C GLY A 324 -22.80 0.67 26.98
N ARG A 325 -22.94 0.37 25.68
CA ARG A 325 -23.30 -0.96 25.16
C ARG A 325 -22.16 -1.61 24.41
N TYR A 326 -21.30 -0.81 23.77
CA TYR A 326 -20.23 -1.28 22.92
C TYR A 326 -18.98 -0.43 23.13
N ALA A 327 -17.84 -1.08 23.26
CA ALA A 327 -16.54 -0.41 23.17
C ALA A 327 -15.59 -1.25 22.31
N ARG A 328 -14.75 -0.59 21.51
CA ARG A 328 -13.67 -1.23 20.77
C ARG A 328 -12.34 -0.69 21.23
N PHE A 329 -11.41 -1.59 21.43
CA PHE A 329 -10.05 -1.34 21.85
C PHE A 329 -9.06 -1.79 20.76
N GLU A 330 -7.90 -1.16 20.76
CA GLU A 330 -6.77 -1.47 19.91
C GLU A 330 -5.56 -1.85 20.77
N SER A 331 -4.87 -2.91 20.35
CA SER A 331 -3.57 -3.30 20.89
C SER A 331 -2.42 -2.62 20.12
N ALA A 332 -1.22 -2.59 20.69
CA ALA A 332 -0.04 -2.02 20.03
C ALA A 332 0.22 -2.62 18.63
N GLY A 333 -0.04 -3.92 18.45
CA GLY A 333 0.12 -4.64 17.18
C GLY A 333 -0.99 -4.39 16.15
N GLY A 334 -1.99 -3.58 16.47
CA GLY A 334 -3.10 -3.23 15.58
C GLY A 334 -4.26 -4.22 15.60
N THR A 335 -4.21 -5.33 16.35
CA THR A 335 -5.39 -6.18 16.62
C THR A 335 -6.41 -5.40 17.43
N THR A 336 -7.69 -5.59 17.11
CA THR A 336 -8.79 -4.95 17.82
C THR A 336 -9.59 -5.95 18.64
N LEU A 337 -10.08 -5.50 19.80
CA LEU A 337 -10.96 -6.27 20.68
C LEU A 337 -12.15 -5.39 21.02
N SER A 338 -13.36 -5.91 20.90
CA SER A 338 -14.56 -5.23 21.32
C SER A 338 -15.24 -5.93 22.48
N VAL A 339 -15.96 -5.15 23.26
CA VAL A 339 -16.96 -5.64 24.22
C VAL A 339 -18.31 -5.15 23.76
N GLU A 340 -19.30 -6.02 23.80
CA GLU A 340 -20.67 -5.73 23.40
C GLU A 340 -21.65 -6.31 24.43
N ALA A 341 -22.78 -5.64 24.67
CA ALA A 341 -23.79 -6.11 25.59
C ALA A 341 -24.16 -7.57 25.31
N ALA A 342 -24.14 -8.42 26.35
CA ALA A 342 -24.17 -9.86 26.18
C ALA A 342 -25.44 -10.36 25.45
N ASP A 343 -26.57 -9.70 25.63
CA ASP A 343 -27.84 -9.99 24.96
C ASP A 343 -27.81 -9.73 23.45
N GLU A 344 -27.01 -8.76 22.98
CA GLU A 344 -26.88 -8.41 21.57
C GLU A 344 -26.15 -9.48 20.75
N ILE A 345 -25.21 -10.21 21.38
CA ILE A 345 -24.40 -11.26 20.72
C ILE A 345 -24.71 -12.67 21.24
N GLY A 346 -25.85 -12.85 21.91
CA GLY A 346 -26.27 -14.17 22.42
C GLY A 346 -25.35 -14.77 23.48
N GLY A 347 -24.60 -13.92 24.18
CA GLY A 347 -23.73 -14.27 25.31
C GLY A 347 -22.47 -15.05 24.93
N ARG A 348 -22.08 -15.08 23.66
CA ARG A 348 -20.92 -15.83 23.16
C ARG A 348 -19.91 -14.90 22.47
N PRO A 349 -18.60 -15.21 22.57
CA PRO A 349 -17.60 -14.52 21.77
C PRO A 349 -17.82 -14.71 20.26
N VAL A 350 -17.48 -13.68 19.50
CA VAL A 350 -17.42 -13.75 18.03
C VAL A 350 -15.99 -13.47 17.58
N ILE A 351 -15.43 -14.36 16.78
CA ILE A 351 -14.12 -14.17 16.15
C ILE A 351 -14.31 -13.66 14.72
N PHE A 352 -13.58 -12.62 14.37
CA PHE A 352 -13.67 -12.00 13.05
C PHE A 352 -12.41 -12.31 12.26
N LEU A 353 -12.60 -12.76 11.02
CA LEU A 353 -11.57 -13.13 10.07
C LEU A 353 -11.67 -12.18 8.88
N GLU A 354 -10.72 -11.24 8.77
CA GLU A 354 -10.72 -10.30 7.66
C GLU A 354 -10.22 -11.00 6.40
N VAL A 355 -10.93 -10.77 5.28
CA VAL A 355 -10.60 -11.32 3.96
C VAL A 355 -10.43 -10.19 2.95
N ALA A 356 -9.78 -10.45 1.82
CA ALA A 356 -9.59 -9.45 0.77
C ALA A 356 -10.88 -9.11 0.02
N ASP A 357 -11.63 -10.15 -0.32
CA ASP A 357 -12.89 -10.12 -1.07
C ASP A 357 -13.90 -11.00 -0.34
N LEU A 358 -14.90 -10.37 0.27
CA LEU A 358 -15.89 -11.08 1.07
C LEU A 358 -16.82 -11.94 0.22
N ASP A 359 -17.24 -11.45 -0.94
CA ASP A 359 -18.19 -12.15 -1.79
C ASP A 359 -17.52 -13.41 -2.38
N ALA A 360 -16.26 -13.30 -2.81
CA ALA A 360 -15.47 -14.46 -3.22
C ALA A 360 -15.25 -15.46 -2.07
N ALA A 361 -14.93 -14.99 -0.87
CA ALA A 361 -14.74 -15.85 0.30
C ALA A 361 -16.02 -16.59 0.71
N VAL A 362 -17.18 -15.92 0.66
CA VAL A 362 -18.49 -16.51 0.93
C VAL A 362 -18.84 -17.57 -0.12
N SER A 363 -18.60 -17.29 -1.42
CA SER A 363 -18.82 -18.27 -2.50
C SER A 363 -17.96 -19.51 -2.29
N ALA A 364 -16.65 -19.32 -2.07
CA ALA A 364 -15.71 -20.41 -1.86
C ALA A 364 -16.07 -21.25 -0.63
N ALA A 365 -16.50 -20.63 0.48
CA ALA A 365 -16.96 -21.35 1.67
C ALA A 365 -18.18 -22.24 1.36
N ARG A 366 -19.16 -21.72 0.62
CA ARG A 366 -20.38 -22.47 0.24
C ARG A 366 -20.07 -23.64 -0.69
N GLU A 367 -19.14 -23.48 -1.63
CA GLU A 367 -18.66 -24.56 -2.48
C GLU A 367 -18.05 -25.72 -1.68
N HIS A 368 -17.49 -25.43 -0.50
CA HIS A 368 -16.95 -26.41 0.44
C HIS A 368 -17.96 -26.93 1.46
N GLY A 369 -19.26 -26.64 1.26
CA GLY A 369 -20.34 -27.09 2.15
C GLY A 369 -20.42 -26.33 3.48
N ILE A 370 -19.65 -25.24 3.64
CA ILE A 370 -19.71 -24.40 4.84
C ILE A 370 -20.97 -23.54 4.78
N GLN A 371 -21.77 -23.60 5.84
CA GLN A 371 -22.95 -22.75 5.99
C GLN A 371 -22.50 -21.35 6.40
N VAL A 372 -22.64 -20.38 5.49
CA VAL A 372 -22.32 -18.97 5.71
C VAL A 372 -23.47 -18.10 5.23
N GLY A 373 -23.81 -17.11 6.06
CA GLY A 373 -24.82 -16.10 5.77
C GLY A 373 -24.47 -15.27 4.53
N GLU A 374 -25.38 -14.42 4.10
CA GLU A 374 -25.11 -13.48 3.01
C GLU A 374 -24.17 -12.36 3.47
N ALA A 375 -23.33 -11.89 2.54
CA ALA A 375 -22.50 -10.72 2.75
C ALA A 375 -23.37 -9.46 2.78
N GLN A 376 -23.25 -8.66 3.84
CA GLN A 376 -24.08 -7.49 4.06
C GLN A 376 -23.23 -6.29 4.50
N ASP A 377 -23.52 -5.13 3.91
CA ASP A 377 -22.97 -3.87 4.37
C ASP A 377 -23.64 -3.46 5.68
N GLN A 378 -22.81 -3.01 6.62
CA GLN A 378 -23.23 -2.62 7.95
C GLN A 378 -23.14 -1.10 8.12
N PRO A 379 -24.00 -0.50 8.97
CA PRO A 379 -24.02 0.95 9.16
C PRO A 379 -22.72 1.51 9.76
N TRP A 380 -21.87 0.66 10.35
CA TRP A 380 -20.54 1.02 10.85
C TRP A 380 -19.42 0.85 9.80
N GLY A 381 -19.77 0.73 8.53
CA GLY A 381 -18.84 0.79 7.41
C GLY A 381 -18.00 -0.47 7.21
N TRP A 382 -18.49 -1.62 7.68
CA TRP A 382 -17.91 -2.94 7.38
C TRP A 382 -18.86 -3.69 6.47
N ARG A 383 -18.33 -4.64 5.71
CA ARG A 383 -19.13 -5.67 5.03
C ARG A 383 -18.85 -7.00 5.73
N GLU A 384 -19.89 -7.73 6.10
CA GLU A 384 -19.80 -8.88 7.01
C GLU A 384 -20.65 -10.07 6.55
N ALA A 385 -20.19 -11.29 6.81
CA ALA A 385 -20.94 -12.53 6.66
C ALA A 385 -20.72 -13.45 7.87
N ARG A 386 -21.81 -13.80 8.57
CA ARG A 386 -21.78 -14.64 9.77
C ARG A 386 -21.75 -16.13 9.42
N LEU A 387 -21.00 -16.91 10.21
CA LEU A 387 -20.93 -18.36 10.10
C LEU A 387 -20.61 -18.99 11.47
N ALA A 388 -20.71 -20.31 11.55
CA ALA A 388 -20.28 -21.08 12.71
C ALA A 388 -19.33 -22.20 12.28
N ASP A 389 -18.36 -22.50 13.13
CA ASP A 389 -17.52 -23.68 12.95
C ASP A 389 -18.29 -24.97 13.31
N PRO A 390 -17.72 -26.17 13.09
CA PRO A 390 -18.37 -27.43 13.44
C PRO A 390 -18.70 -27.62 14.93
N ALA A 391 -18.06 -26.85 15.82
CA ALA A 391 -18.33 -26.87 17.26
C ALA A 391 -19.39 -25.82 17.69
N GLY A 392 -19.89 -25.02 16.76
CA GLY A 392 -20.86 -23.96 17.02
C GLY A 392 -20.24 -22.67 17.58
N ASN A 393 -18.93 -22.47 17.44
CA ASN A 393 -18.28 -21.19 17.74
C ASN A 393 -18.67 -20.16 16.68
N GLN A 394 -18.97 -18.95 17.12
CA GLN A 394 -19.41 -17.88 16.23
C GLN A 394 -18.21 -17.23 15.53
N LEU A 395 -18.31 -17.15 14.22
CA LEU A 395 -17.31 -16.54 13.35
C LEU A 395 -17.96 -15.44 12.50
N CYS A 396 -17.14 -14.53 11.99
CA CYS A 396 -17.53 -13.54 10.99
C CYS A 396 -16.42 -13.40 9.95
N LEU A 397 -16.75 -13.60 8.67
CA LEU A 397 -15.91 -13.14 7.58
C LEU A 397 -16.23 -11.67 7.32
N TYR A 398 -15.23 -10.82 7.16
CA TYR A 398 -15.49 -9.39 6.96
C TYR A 398 -14.43 -8.66 6.15
N VAL A 399 -14.80 -7.47 5.69
CA VAL A 399 -13.91 -6.45 5.11
C VAL A 399 -14.24 -5.13 5.81
N ALA A 400 -13.26 -4.49 6.42
CA ALA A 400 -13.45 -3.21 7.10
C ALA A 400 -12.57 -2.08 6.55
N GLY A 401 -11.57 -2.40 5.73
CA GLY A 401 -10.62 -1.42 5.22
C GLY A 401 -9.94 -0.69 6.39
N GLU A 402 -9.91 0.66 6.34
CA GLU A 402 -9.38 1.44 7.47
C GLU A 402 -10.31 1.47 8.68
N ASN A 403 -11.62 1.24 8.52
CA ASN A 403 -12.65 1.47 9.56
C ASN A 403 -12.54 0.52 10.76
N ARG A 404 -11.79 -0.58 10.62
CA ARG A 404 -11.44 -1.46 11.74
C ARG A 404 -10.66 -0.72 12.83
N ARG A 405 -9.78 0.20 12.45
CA ARG A 405 -9.01 1.01 13.39
C ARG A 405 -9.41 2.47 13.33
N PHE A 406 -9.61 3.03 12.14
CA PHE A 406 -9.81 4.46 11.92
C PHE A 406 -11.20 4.78 11.35
N PRO A 407 -12.30 4.38 12.01
CA PRO A 407 -13.61 4.83 11.56
C PRO A 407 -13.75 6.35 11.75
N PRO A 408 -14.69 7.01 11.05
CA PRO A 408 -14.94 8.44 11.21
C PRO A 408 -15.29 8.89 12.64
N TRP A 409 -15.80 7.99 13.48
CA TRP A 409 -16.13 8.23 14.90
C TRP A 409 -15.08 7.69 15.88
N ARG A 410 -13.83 7.50 15.44
CA ARG A 410 -12.74 7.10 16.34
C ARG A 410 -12.60 8.13 17.46
N ILE A 411 -12.46 7.65 18.70
CA ILE A 411 -12.14 8.50 19.86
C ILE A 411 -10.62 8.51 20.09
N GLY A 412 -10.11 9.66 20.54
CA GLY A 412 -8.68 9.91 20.62
C GLY A 412 -8.12 10.17 19.23
#